data_AF-A0A436DIZ1-F1
#
_entry.id   AF-A0A436DIZ1-F1
#
_cell.length_a   1.000
_cell.length_b   1.000
_cell.length_c   1.000
_cell.angle_alpha   90.00
_cell.angle_beta   90.00
_cell.angle_gamma   90.00
#
_symmetry.space_group_name_H-M   'P 1'
#
loop_
_entity.id
_entity.type
_entity.pdbx_description
1 polymer ?
#
loop_
_entity_poly.entity_id
_entity_poly.type
_entity_poly.pdbx_seq_one_letter_code
_entity_poly.pdbx_strand_id
1 'polypeptide(L)'
;MDRVTLLLLGMIAIAPCACSASTGAEPVAISQSPQLRKWQTLVSEASRRFHIPQAWIYAVMAAESGGKTMRGGRPITSPAGAMGLMQVMPGTYEEMRVEHGLGPNPHDPRDNILAGTAYLSAMYDRFGFPGLFGAYNAGPERYDEHLKRGKPLPEETVEYLDQLKAAGVSAADIEAFESQSVAPKAQIAPLGRSLFFIHDGVHSGVRNGDLFVPLGKDGAQPKEPVR
;
A
#
# COMPACT_ATOMS: atom_id res chain seq x y z
N MET A 1 -7.41 20.77 -75.58
CA MET A 1 -8.87 20.54 -75.61
C MET A 1 -9.15 19.32 -74.74
N ASP A 2 -9.79 19.33 -73.58
CA ASP A 2 -10.32 20.35 -72.68
C ASP A 2 -10.41 19.72 -71.28
N ARG A 3 -10.34 20.58 -70.26
CA ARG A 3 -10.46 20.24 -68.84
C ARG A 3 -11.90 19.88 -68.49
N VAL A 4 -12.15 18.79 -67.76
CA VAL A 4 -13.33 18.70 -66.87
C VAL A 4 -12.97 17.97 -65.58
N THR A 5 -12.87 18.77 -64.53
CA THR A 5 -12.92 18.48 -63.11
C THR A 5 -14.23 17.77 -62.75
N LEU A 6 -14.23 16.69 -61.97
CA LEU A 6 -15.42 16.33 -61.20
C LEU A 6 -15.08 15.88 -59.78
N LEU A 7 -15.78 16.54 -58.86
CA LEU A 7 -15.62 16.58 -57.41
C LEU A 7 -15.74 15.21 -56.74
N LEU A 8 -14.89 15.01 -55.73
CA LEU A 8 -15.13 14.09 -54.62
C LEU A 8 -16.39 14.50 -53.84
N LEU A 9 -17.35 13.59 -53.69
CA LEU A 9 -18.31 13.63 -52.59
C LEU A 9 -17.78 12.76 -51.45
N GLY A 10 -17.42 13.40 -50.34
CA GLY A 10 -16.97 12.75 -49.12
C GLY A 10 -18.13 12.06 -48.41
N MET A 11 -17.93 10.78 -48.07
CA MET A 11 -18.64 10.14 -46.96
C MET A 11 -17.67 10.05 -45.79
N ILE A 12 -17.81 10.97 -44.84
CA ILE A 12 -17.19 10.88 -43.52
C ILE A 12 -18.07 9.92 -42.71
N ALA A 13 -17.66 8.64 -42.65
CA ALA A 13 -18.19 7.73 -41.66
C ALA A 13 -17.58 8.10 -40.30
N ILE A 14 -18.36 8.80 -39.47
CA ILE A 14 -18.01 9.05 -38.07
C ILE A 14 -18.16 7.72 -37.33
N ALA A 15 -17.06 6.99 -37.20
CA ALA A 15 -17.01 5.85 -36.29
C ALA A 15 -17.18 6.37 -34.85
N PRO A 16 -18.06 5.78 -34.03
CA PRO A 16 -18.06 6.06 -32.61
C PRO A 16 -16.72 5.59 -32.04
N CYS A 17 -15.92 6.56 -31.60
CA CYS A 17 -14.74 6.34 -30.81
C CYS A 17 -15.21 5.70 -29.50
N ALA A 18 -15.15 4.37 -29.44
CA ALA A 18 -15.23 3.67 -28.18
C ALA A 18 -13.99 4.11 -27.39
N CYS A 19 -14.19 5.02 -26.44
CA CYS A 19 -13.21 5.30 -25.40
C CYS A 19 -13.01 4.00 -24.63
N SER A 20 -12.01 3.22 -25.04
CA SER A 20 -11.40 2.22 -24.18
C SER A 20 -10.81 2.97 -22.99
N ALA A 21 -11.57 3.06 -21.91
CA ALA A 21 -11.02 3.35 -20.60
C ALA A 21 -10.09 2.18 -20.25
N SER A 22 -8.81 2.32 -20.62
CA SER A 22 -7.74 1.45 -20.16
C SER A 22 -7.64 1.64 -18.64
N THR A 23 -8.32 0.78 -17.91
CA THR A 23 -8.19 0.68 -16.46
C THR A 23 -6.92 -0.13 -16.21
N GLY A 24 -6.04 0.43 -15.39
CA GLY A 24 -4.62 0.09 -15.32
C GLY A 24 -4.29 -1.38 -15.09
N ALA A 25 -3.13 -1.76 -15.64
CA ALA A 25 -2.30 -2.90 -15.28
C ALA A 25 -3.05 -4.13 -14.74
N GLU A 26 -3.40 -5.04 -15.64
CA GLU A 26 -3.73 -6.43 -15.29
C GLU A 26 -2.64 -7.00 -14.35
N PRO A 27 -2.98 -7.41 -13.12
CA PRO A 27 -1.98 -7.90 -12.20
C PRO A 27 -1.54 -9.31 -12.60
N VAL A 28 -0.22 -9.52 -12.49
CA VAL A 28 0.50 -10.80 -12.50
C VAL A 28 -0.32 -11.90 -11.79
N ALA A 29 -0.31 -13.10 -12.37
CA ALA A 29 -1.20 -14.27 -12.21
C ALA A 29 -1.65 -14.74 -10.80
N ILE A 30 -1.25 -14.08 -9.72
CA ILE A 30 -1.49 -14.44 -8.31
C ILE A 30 -2.97 -14.19 -7.88
N SER A 31 -3.70 -13.30 -8.55
CA SER A 31 -5.07 -12.85 -8.21
C SER A 31 -6.20 -13.76 -8.72
N GLN A 32 -5.88 -14.96 -9.23
CA GLN A 32 -6.85 -15.78 -9.97
C GLN A 32 -7.79 -16.64 -9.08
N SER A 33 -7.52 -16.80 -7.78
CA SER A 33 -8.43 -17.57 -6.92
C SER A 33 -9.65 -16.74 -6.49
N PRO A 34 -10.88 -17.25 -6.60
CA PRO A 34 -12.09 -16.54 -6.13
C PRO A 34 -12.01 -16.13 -4.65
N GLN A 35 -11.33 -16.94 -3.83
CA GLN A 35 -11.16 -16.69 -2.41
C GLN A 35 -10.31 -15.45 -2.13
N LEU A 36 -9.22 -15.25 -2.87
CA LEU A 36 -8.35 -14.08 -2.70
C LEU A 36 -9.02 -12.81 -3.24
N ARG A 37 -9.73 -12.90 -4.37
CA ARG A 37 -10.44 -11.74 -4.96
C ARG A 37 -11.47 -11.10 -4.03
N LYS A 38 -12.01 -11.85 -3.07
CA LYS A 38 -12.91 -11.31 -2.03
C LYS A 38 -12.29 -10.12 -1.29
N TRP A 39 -10.97 -10.06 -1.20
CA TRP A 39 -10.24 -9.06 -0.43
C TRP A 39 -9.73 -7.89 -1.27
N GLN A 40 -10.11 -7.79 -2.55
CA GLN A 40 -9.57 -6.80 -3.49
C GLN A 40 -9.61 -5.37 -2.99
N THR A 41 -10.74 -4.92 -2.45
CA THR A 41 -10.85 -3.54 -1.93
C THR A 41 -9.86 -3.28 -0.80
N LEU A 42 -9.69 -4.25 0.11
CA LEU A 42 -8.80 -4.13 1.28
C LEU A 42 -7.32 -4.23 0.89
N VAL A 43 -6.99 -5.15 -0.02
CA VAL A 43 -5.63 -5.27 -0.58
C VAL A 43 -5.24 -4.02 -1.36
N SER A 44 -6.18 -3.45 -2.13
CA SER A 44 -5.96 -2.21 -2.87
C SER A 44 -5.76 -1.02 -1.93
N GLU A 45 -6.52 -0.94 -0.83
CA GLU A 45 -6.32 0.05 0.23
C GLU A 45 -4.92 -0.08 0.86
N ALA A 46 -4.55 -1.28 1.29
CA ALA A 46 -3.27 -1.55 1.94
C ALA A 46 -2.08 -1.26 1.02
N SER A 47 -2.17 -1.69 -0.24
CA SER A 47 -1.15 -1.44 -1.27
C SER A 47 -0.88 0.06 -1.46
N ARG A 48 -1.93 0.88 -1.58
CA ARG A 48 -1.76 2.33 -1.70
C ARG A 48 -1.21 2.97 -0.44
N ARG A 49 -1.64 2.49 0.74
CA ARG A 49 -1.26 3.09 2.02
C ARG A 49 0.21 2.83 2.38
N PHE A 50 0.71 1.64 2.07
CA PHE A 50 2.03 1.17 2.51
C PHE A 50 2.99 0.92 1.35
N HIS A 51 2.65 1.36 0.14
CA HIS A 51 3.50 1.28 -1.05
C HIS A 51 4.03 -0.13 -1.38
N ILE A 52 3.24 -1.17 -1.08
CA ILE A 52 3.56 -2.55 -1.43
C ILE A 52 2.70 -2.98 -2.64
N PRO A 53 3.26 -3.65 -3.66
CA PRO A 53 2.49 -4.13 -4.80
C PRO A 53 1.38 -5.10 -4.37
N GLN A 54 0.18 -4.94 -4.93
CA GLN A 54 -0.95 -5.85 -4.62
C GLN A 54 -0.60 -7.32 -4.87
N ALA A 55 0.22 -7.61 -5.89
CA ALA A 55 0.69 -8.96 -6.19
C ALA A 55 1.45 -9.60 -5.01
N TRP A 56 2.31 -8.84 -4.33
CA TRP A 56 3.05 -9.30 -3.16
C TRP A 56 2.12 -9.56 -1.98
N ILE A 57 1.16 -8.66 -1.72
CA ILE A 57 0.17 -8.85 -0.65
C ILE A 57 -0.65 -10.12 -0.88
N TYR A 58 -1.09 -10.38 -2.12
CA TYR A 58 -1.81 -11.61 -2.44
C TYR A 58 -0.94 -12.85 -2.30
N ALA A 59 0.32 -12.79 -2.69
CA ALA A 59 1.24 -13.92 -2.59
C ALA A 59 1.45 -14.32 -1.12
N VAL A 60 1.69 -13.34 -0.25
CA VAL A 60 1.79 -13.53 1.20
C VAL A 60 0.48 -14.08 1.76
N MET A 61 -0.66 -13.46 1.46
CA MET A 61 -1.96 -13.96 1.94
C MET A 61 -2.27 -15.39 1.49
N ALA A 62 -1.88 -15.76 0.28
CA ALA A 62 -2.05 -17.10 -0.27
C ALA A 62 -1.21 -18.12 0.51
N ALA A 63 0.07 -17.82 0.74
CA ALA A 63 0.99 -18.68 1.49
C ALA A 63 0.58 -18.82 2.97
N GLU A 64 0.11 -17.73 3.59
CA GLU A 64 -0.16 -17.67 5.02
C GLU A 64 -1.50 -18.33 5.41
N SER A 65 -2.59 -17.97 4.72
CA SER A 65 -3.94 -18.44 5.08
C SER A 65 -4.72 -19.04 3.92
N GLY A 66 -4.22 -18.89 2.68
CA GLY A 66 -5.01 -19.15 1.47
C GLY A 66 -6.21 -18.23 1.34
N GLY A 67 -6.18 -17.04 1.96
CA GLY A 67 -7.30 -16.09 1.99
C GLY A 67 -8.47 -16.51 2.89
N LYS A 68 -8.26 -17.44 3.82
CA LYS A 68 -9.31 -17.96 4.72
C LYS A 68 -9.26 -17.22 6.06
N THR A 69 -10.43 -16.87 6.60
CA THR A 69 -10.54 -16.27 7.94
C THR A 69 -10.87 -17.28 9.02
N MET A 70 -11.38 -18.46 8.64
CA MET A 70 -11.82 -19.50 9.57
C MET A 70 -11.24 -20.88 9.20
N ARG A 71 -10.93 -21.69 10.22
CA ARG A 71 -10.59 -23.12 10.10
C ARG A 71 -11.33 -23.88 11.20
N GLY A 72 -12.16 -24.86 10.82
CA GLY A 72 -12.96 -25.64 11.78
C GLY A 72 -13.92 -24.80 12.63
N GLY A 73 -14.49 -23.74 12.06
CA GLY A 73 -15.42 -22.82 12.77
C GLY A 73 -14.74 -21.81 13.70
N ARG A 74 -13.41 -21.78 13.77
CA ARG A 74 -12.64 -20.84 14.59
C ARG A 74 -11.82 -19.89 13.71
N PRO A 75 -11.53 -18.65 14.16
CA PRO A 75 -10.60 -17.78 13.47
C PRO A 75 -9.26 -18.47 13.21
N ILE A 76 -8.64 -18.23 12.06
CA ILE A 76 -7.34 -18.83 11.75
C ILE A 76 -6.28 -18.23 12.67
N THR A 77 -5.68 -19.11 13.47
CA THR A 77 -4.52 -18.86 14.30
C THR A 77 -3.54 -20.02 14.16
N SER A 78 -2.27 -19.76 13.91
CA SER A 78 -1.24 -20.80 13.86
C SER A 78 -0.94 -21.36 15.27
N PRO A 79 -0.28 -22.53 15.39
CA PRO A 79 0.19 -23.02 16.68
C PRO A 79 1.12 -22.04 17.42
N ALA A 80 1.88 -21.21 16.68
CA ALA A 80 2.74 -20.17 17.24
C ALA A 80 1.97 -18.90 17.65
N GLY A 81 0.69 -18.79 17.30
CA GLY A 81 -0.16 -17.65 17.63
C GLY A 81 -0.29 -16.61 16.52
N ALA A 82 0.19 -16.87 15.31
CA ALA A 82 0.04 -15.97 14.16
C ALA A 82 -1.43 -15.87 13.74
N MET A 83 -1.94 -14.67 13.44
CA MET A 83 -3.40 -14.42 13.37
C MET A 83 -3.86 -13.94 11.98
N GLY A 84 -5.02 -14.44 11.55
CA GLY A 84 -5.78 -13.86 10.44
C GLY A 84 -5.23 -14.15 9.05
N LEU A 85 -5.62 -13.31 8.08
CA LEU A 85 -5.36 -13.50 6.65
C LEU A 85 -3.87 -13.45 6.28
N MET A 86 -3.10 -12.60 6.95
CA MET A 86 -1.67 -12.41 6.73
C MET A 86 -0.81 -13.00 7.85
N GLN A 87 -1.41 -13.79 8.75
CA GLN A 87 -0.73 -14.48 9.85
C GLN A 87 0.22 -13.56 10.63
N VAL A 88 -0.28 -12.41 11.08
CA VAL A 88 0.51 -11.44 11.85
C VAL A 88 0.66 -11.93 13.29
N MET A 89 1.89 -11.90 13.82
CA MET A 89 2.16 -12.26 15.22
C MET A 89 1.56 -11.23 16.20
N PRO A 90 1.15 -11.62 17.43
CA PRO A 90 0.48 -10.72 18.36
C PRO A 90 1.26 -9.44 18.70
N GLY A 91 2.57 -9.55 18.96
CA GLY A 91 3.43 -8.39 19.22
C GLY A 91 3.50 -7.44 18.03
N THR A 92 3.74 -8.00 16.84
CA THR A 92 3.77 -7.24 15.58
C THR A 92 2.43 -6.56 15.30
N TYR A 93 1.30 -7.25 15.51
CA TYR A 93 0.00 -6.64 15.31
C TYR A 93 -0.21 -5.45 16.26
N GLU A 94 0.18 -5.59 17.53
CA GLU A 94 0.06 -4.50 18.49
C GLU A 94 0.88 -3.27 18.10
N GLU A 95 2.13 -3.47 17.66
CA GLU A 95 2.98 -2.39 17.14
C GLU A 95 2.32 -1.68 15.95
N MET A 96 1.93 -2.44 14.92
CA MET A 96 1.33 -1.89 13.70
C MET A 96 -0.03 -1.23 13.98
N ARG A 97 -0.81 -1.78 14.92
CA ARG A 97 -2.11 -1.23 15.32
C ARG A 97 -1.96 0.13 15.97
N VAL A 98 -1.01 0.27 16.89
CA VAL A 98 -0.74 1.54 17.57
C VAL A 98 -0.21 2.57 16.57
N GLU A 99 0.77 2.20 15.75
CA GLU A 99 1.39 3.11 14.79
C GLU A 99 0.43 3.61 13.71
N HIS A 100 -0.46 2.74 13.23
CA HIS A 100 -1.34 3.03 12.10
C HIS A 100 -2.81 3.23 12.47
N GLY A 101 -3.15 3.26 13.77
CA GLY A 101 -4.50 3.51 14.26
C GLY A 101 -5.50 2.42 13.84
N LEU A 102 -5.11 1.15 13.94
CA LEU A 102 -5.98 0.02 13.59
C LEU A 102 -6.85 -0.42 14.78
N GLY A 103 -7.91 -1.17 14.52
CA GLY A 103 -8.81 -1.69 15.54
C GLY A 103 -8.18 -2.77 16.43
N PRO A 104 -8.81 -3.12 17.56
CA PRO A 104 -8.26 -4.06 18.54
C PRO A 104 -8.37 -5.53 18.13
N ASN A 105 -9.07 -5.85 17.04
CA ASN A 105 -9.33 -7.22 16.63
C ASN A 105 -8.36 -7.68 15.53
N PRO A 106 -7.33 -8.49 15.84
CA PRO A 106 -6.38 -8.99 14.84
C PRO A 106 -6.97 -9.95 13.81
N HIS A 107 -8.20 -10.43 14.02
CA HIS A 107 -8.92 -11.26 13.07
C HIS A 107 -9.90 -10.46 12.19
N ASP A 108 -10.04 -9.15 12.41
CA ASP A 108 -10.75 -8.30 11.46
C ASP A 108 -10.01 -8.31 10.11
N PRO A 109 -10.66 -8.65 8.99
CA PRO A 109 -9.99 -8.77 7.70
C PRO A 109 -9.26 -7.50 7.26
N ARG A 110 -9.87 -6.32 7.49
CA ARG A 110 -9.27 -5.06 7.04
C ARG A 110 -8.06 -4.74 7.90
N ASP A 111 -8.20 -4.79 9.22
CA ASP A 111 -7.09 -4.45 10.10
C ASP A 111 -5.93 -5.44 10.00
N ASN A 112 -6.21 -6.73 9.80
CA ASN A 112 -5.17 -7.74 9.60
C ASN A 112 -4.39 -7.53 8.29
N ILE A 113 -5.08 -7.22 7.18
CA ILE A 113 -4.43 -6.92 5.90
C ILE A 113 -3.60 -5.63 6.01
N LEU A 114 -4.12 -4.60 6.67
CA LEU A 114 -3.39 -3.36 6.87
C LEU A 114 -2.14 -3.58 7.75
N ALA A 115 -2.27 -4.29 8.87
CA ALA A 115 -1.14 -4.58 9.75
C ALA A 115 -0.08 -5.44 9.06
N GLY A 116 -0.47 -6.50 8.36
CA GLY A 116 0.47 -7.36 7.62
C GLY A 116 1.19 -6.61 6.49
N THR A 117 0.48 -5.72 5.78
CA THR A 117 1.10 -4.92 4.70
C THR A 117 2.03 -3.84 5.26
N ALA A 118 1.65 -3.19 6.37
CA ALA A 118 2.54 -2.26 7.07
C ALA A 118 3.84 -2.94 7.49
N TYR A 119 3.73 -4.13 8.07
CA TYR A 119 4.89 -4.90 8.50
C TYR A 119 5.75 -5.37 7.30
N LEU A 120 5.13 -5.77 6.17
CA LEU A 120 5.86 -6.03 4.92
C LEU A 120 6.64 -4.81 4.44
N SER A 121 6.06 -3.61 4.50
CA SER A 121 6.76 -2.37 4.16
C SER A 121 7.97 -2.14 5.06
N ALA A 122 7.82 -2.28 6.38
CA ALA A 122 8.94 -2.16 7.30
C ALA A 122 10.06 -3.18 7.02
N MET A 123 9.71 -4.40 6.61
CA MET A 123 10.68 -5.42 6.21
C MET A 123 11.34 -5.11 4.87
N TYR A 124 10.60 -4.53 3.92
CA TYR A 124 11.16 -4.06 2.65
C TYR A 124 12.19 -2.95 2.86
N ASP A 125 11.85 -1.95 3.69
CA ASP A 125 12.77 -0.85 4.01
C ASP A 125 14.08 -1.34 4.64
N ARG A 126 14.00 -2.42 5.43
CA ARG A 126 15.16 -2.96 6.16
C ARG A 126 15.98 -3.97 5.35
N PHE A 127 15.34 -4.81 4.54
CA PHE A 127 15.99 -5.97 3.90
C PHE A 127 15.88 -6.01 2.37
N GLY A 128 15.09 -5.11 1.76
CA GLY A 128 14.85 -5.07 0.33
C GLY A 128 14.22 -6.35 -0.22
N PHE A 129 14.21 -6.49 -1.55
CA PHE A 129 13.82 -7.72 -2.23
C PHE A 129 15.03 -8.64 -2.47
N PRO A 130 14.91 -9.98 -2.27
CA PRO A 130 13.75 -10.71 -1.73
C PRO A 130 13.74 -10.80 -0.20
N GLY A 131 14.65 -10.10 0.49
CA GLY A 131 14.90 -10.27 1.93
C GLY A 131 13.71 -9.98 2.84
N LEU A 132 12.80 -9.09 2.44
CA LEU A 132 11.59 -8.77 3.19
C LEU A 132 10.76 -10.02 3.52
N PHE A 133 10.65 -10.96 2.59
CA PHE A 133 9.80 -12.14 2.75
C PHE A 133 10.42 -13.12 3.74
N GLY A 134 11.74 -13.27 3.69
CA GLY A 134 12.48 -14.10 4.64
C GLY A 134 12.38 -13.51 6.05
N ALA A 135 12.54 -12.19 6.18
CA ALA A 135 12.40 -11.50 7.46
C ALA A 135 10.97 -11.52 8.01
N TYR A 136 9.95 -11.39 7.14
CA TYR A 136 8.55 -11.45 7.53
C TYR A 136 8.20 -12.80 8.16
N ASN A 137 8.62 -13.90 7.54
CA ASN A 137 8.30 -15.26 7.99
C ASN A 137 9.22 -15.73 9.14
N ALA A 138 10.54 -15.56 9.01
CA ALA A 138 11.50 -16.06 9.99
C ALA A 138 11.67 -15.16 11.22
N GLY A 139 11.21 -13.91 11.13
CA GLY A 139 11.53 -12.82 12.05
C GLY A 139 12.81 -12.08 11.65
N PRO A 140 12.86 -10.75 11.84
CA PRO A 140 13.92 -9.89 11.33
C PRO A 140 15.28 -10.15 11.98
N GLU A 141 15.30 -10.52 13.27
CA GLU A 141 16.54 -10.86 13.98
C GLU A 141 17.17 -12.14 13.40
N ARG A 142 16.35 -13.17 13.19
CA ARG A 142 16.82 -14.44 12.61
C ARG A 142 17.32 -14.25 11.18
N TYR A 143 16.62 -13.45 10.39
CA TYR A 143 17.04 -13.15 9.02
C TYR A 143 18.33 -12.32 8.98
N ASP A 144 18.48 -11.34 9.89
CA ASP A 144 19.72 -10.57 10.04
C ASP A 144 20.91 -11.46 10.46
N GLU A 145 20.70 -12.42 11.38
CA GLU A 145 21.73 -13.40 11.73
C GLU A 145 22.11 -14.31 10.55
N HIS A 146 21.14 -14.71 9.73
CA HIS A 146 21.40 -15.45 8.49
C HIS A 146 22.33 -14.67 7.56
N LEU A 147 22.03 -13.39 7.31
CA LEU A 147 22.85 -12.53 6.44
C LEU A 147 24.25 -12.29 6.99
N LYS A 148 24.38 -12.05 8.31
CA LYS A 148 25.66 -11.68 8.94
C LYS A 148 26.57 -12.87 9.23
N ARG A 149 25.98 -14.00 9.60
CA ARG A 149 26.72 -15.16 10.17
C ARG A 149 26.56 -16.43 9.36
N GLY A 150 25.76 -16.42 8.29
CA GLY A 150 25.49 -17.61 7.47
C GLY A 150 24.72 -18.69 8.23
N LYS A 151 24.02 -18.36 9.32
CA LYS A 151 23.15 -19.32 10.01
C LYS A 151 22.06 -19.79 9.04
N PRO A 152 21.75 -21.09 8.95
CA PRO A 152 20.69 -21.57 8.08
C PRO A 152 19.32 -21.01 8.51
N LEU A 153 18.47 -20.71 7.53
CA LEU A 153 17.07 -20.38 7.80
C LEU A 153 16.29 -21.65 8.19
N PRO A 154 15.17 -21.51 8.92
CA PRO A 154 14.23 -22.61 9.13
C PRO A 154 13.76 -23.19 7.78
N GLU A 155 13.54 -24.50 7.74
CA GLU A 155 13.03 -25.19 6.54
C GLU A 155 11.70 -24.58 6.07
N GLU A 156 10.79 -24.28 7.00
CA GLU A 156 9.52 -23.59 6.72
C GLU A 156 9.71 -22.25 5.99
N THR A 157 10.77 -21.50 6.31
CA THR A 157 11.06 -20.21 5.67
C THR A 157 11.59 -20.41 4.25
N VAL A 158 12.42 -21.43 4.04
CA VAL A 158 12.93 -21.76 2.70
C VAL A 158 11.76 -22.17 1.80
N GLU A 159 10.89 -23.05 2.28
CA GLU A 159 9.68 -23.48 1.57
C GLU A 159 8.75 -22.30 1.28
N TYR A 160 8.58 -21.38 2.24
CA TYR A 160 7.79 -20.17 2.06
C TYR A 160 8.33 -19.29 0.93
N LEU A 161 9.65 -19.07 0.88
CA LEU A 161 10.30 -18.28 -0.18
C LEU A 161 10.14 -18.95 -1.55
N ASP A 162 10.27 -20.27 -1.61
CA ASP A 162 10.06 -21.04 -2.85
C ASP A 162 8.61 -20.95 -3.34
N GLN A 163 7.62 -20.97 -2.43
CA GLN A 163 6.21 -20.76 -2.79
C GLN A 163 5.96 -19.37 -3.40
N LEU A 164 6.53 -18.31 -2.82
CA LEU A 164 6.39 -16.95 -3.36
C LEU A 164 7.05 -16.81 -4.73
N LYS A 165 8.25 -17.39 -4.90
CA LYS A 165 8.94 -17.43 -6.19
C LYS A 165 8.12 -18.18 -7.23
N ALA A 166 7.54 -19.34 -6.88
CA ALA A 166 6.68 -20.11 -7.76
C ALA A 166 5.37 -19.38 -8.11
N ALA A 167 4.88 -18.52 -7.21
CA ALA A 167 3.75 -17.63 -7.49
C ALA A 167 4.10 -16.48 -8.45
N GLY A 168 5.38 -16.29 -8.80
CA GLY A 168 5.81 -15.26 -9.76
C GLY A 168 6.10 -13.90 -9.12
N VAL A 169 6.30 -13.85 -7.80
CA VAL A 169 6.76 -12.64 -7.10
C VAL A 169 8.14 -12.24 -7.62
N SER A 170 8.29 -10.98 -8.03
CA SER A 170 9.53 -10.48 -8.64
C SER A 170 9.85 -9.04 -8.23
N ALA A 171 11.12 -8.65 -8.35
CA ALA A 171 11.54 -7.25 -8.16
C ALA A 171 10.89 -6.29 -9.17
N ALA A 172 10.55 -6.77 -10.38
CA ALA A 172 9.90 -5.95 -11.39
C ALA A 172 8.50 -5.47 -10.94
N ASP A 173 7.87 -6.16 -9.99
CA ASP A 173 6.55 -5.77 -9.45
C ASP A 173 6.63 -4.42 -8.71
N ILE A 174 7.70 -4.20 -7.93
CA ILE A 174 7.88 -2.93 -7.19
C ILE A 174 8.29 -1.81 -8.14
N GLU A 175 9.16 -2.07 -9.11
CA GLU A 175 9.56 -1.09 -10.14
C GLU A 175 8.36 -0.66 -11.01
N ALA A 176 7.53 -1.62 -11.42
CA ALA A 176 6.30 -1.35 -12.16
C ALA A 176 5.27 -0.58 -11.31
N PHE A 177 5.19 -0.87 -10.01
CA PHE A 177 4.32 -0.15 -9.09
C PHE A 177 4.77 1.30 -8.88
N GLU A 178 6.06 1.53 -8.67
CA GLU A 178 6.64 2.87 -8.50
C GLU A 178 6.53 3.72 -9.77
N SER A 179 6.77 3.13 -10.95
CA SER A 179 6.61 3.87 -12.21
C SER A 179 5.15 4.29 -12.49
N GLN A 180 4.18 3.50 -12.02
CA GLN A 180 2.76 3.84 -12.11
C GLN A 180 2.32 4.88 -11.08
N SER A 181 2.95 4.91 -9.89
CA SER A 181 2.65 5.91 -8.85
C SER A 181 3.30 7.28 -9.13
N VAL A 182 4.38 7.31 -9.93
CA VAL A 182 5.11 8.54 -10.32
C VAL A 182 4.62 9.15 -11.64
N ALA A 183 3.75 8.48 -12.41
CA ALA A 183 3.26 8.97 -13.70
C ALA A 183 2.60 10.38 -13.59
N PRO A 184 2.80 11.29 -14.57
CA PRO A 184 2.70 12.73 -14.33
C PRO A 184 1.26 13.20 -14.09
N LYS A 185 1.10 14.07 -13.09
CA LYS A 185 -0.06 14.96 -12.95
C LYS A 185 -0.25 15.68 -14.29
N ALA A 186 -1.38 15.46 -14.95
CA ALA A 186 -1.72 16.13 -16.19
C ALA A 186 -1.38 17.62 -16.08
N GLN A 187 -0.50 18.12 -16.94
CA GLN A 187 -0.16 19.52 -17.01
C GLN A 187 -1.45 20.29 -17.31
N ILE A 188 -1.97 20.99 -16.29
CA ILE A 188 -3.00 22.00 -16.52
C ILE A 188 -2.30 23.09 -17.31
N ALA A 189 -2.51 23.11 -18.62
CA ALA A 189 -2.13 24.22 -19.46
C ALA A 189 -2.71 25.50 -18.85
N PRO A 190 -1.95 26.60 -18.73
CA PRO A 190 -2.52 27.84 -18.24
C PRO A 190 -3.57 28.28 -19.25
N LEU A 191 -4.85 28.27 -18.87
CA LEU A 191 -5.87 29.01 -19.61
C LEU A 191 -5.54 30.49 -19.44
N GLY A 192 -4.70 30.99 -20.34
CA GLY A 192 -4.58 32.40 -20.60
C GLY A 192 -5.92 32.89 -21.13
N ARG A 193 -6.67 33.60 -20.29
CA ARG A 193 -7.62 34.60 -20.76
C ARG A 193 -7.83 35.67 -19.70
N SER A 194 -7.20 36.81 -19.98
CA SER A 194 -7.56 38.12 -19.46
C SER A 194 -9.05 38.37 -19.69
N LEU A 195 -9.78 38.67 -18.62
CA LEU A 195 -10.94 39.54 -18.67
C LEU A 195 -10.82 40.53 -17.51
N PHE A 196 -10.63 41.79 -17.89
CA PHE A 196 -10.77 42.99 -17.09
C PHE A 196 -12.02 42.94 -16.21
N PHE A 197 -11.87 43.28 -14.93
CA PHE A 197 -12.78 44.21 -14.27
C PHE A 197 -11.99 45.06 -13.27
N ILE A 198 -11.98 46.36 -13.53
CA ILE A 198 -11.54 47.41 -12.62
C ILE A 198 -12.63 47.58 -11.55
N HIS A 199 -12.26 47.54 -10.28
CA HIS A 199 -12.89 48.41 -9.30
C HIS A 199 -11.85 48.90 -8.29
N ASP A 200 -11.79 50.21 -8.19
CA ASP A 200 -10.96 50.98 -7.28
C ASP A 200 -11.39 50.85 -5.81
N GLY A 201 -10.40 51.00 -4.94
CA GLY A 201 -10.52 51.62 -3.61
C GLY A 201 -10.69 50.66 -2.43
N VAL A 202 -10.05 50.81 -1.27
CA VAL A 202 -8.98 51.69 -0.76
C VAL A 202 -8.66 51.14 0.66
N HIS A 203 -7.37 51.17 1.04
CA HIS A 203 -6.81 51.20 2.41
C HIS A 203 -7.05 49.99 3.37
N SER A 204 -6.13 49.55 4.23
CA SER A 204 -4.89 50.14 4.79
C SER A 204 -4.06 49.04 5.48
N GLY A 205 -2.79 49.35 5.81
CA GLY A 205 -1.81 48.54 6.56
C GLY A 205 -2.33 47.91 7.86
N VAL A 206 -1.65 46.94 8.47
CA VAL A 206 -0.34 47.11 9.13
C VAL A 206 0.31 45.73 9.44
N ARG A 207 1.60 45.65 9.11
CA ARG A 207 2.80 45.00 9.71
C ARG A 207 2.68 43.88 10.78
N ASN A 208 3.51 42.86 10.54
CA ASN A 208 4.47 42.17 11.43
C ASN A 208 4.28 42.21 12.94
N GLY A 209 4.39 41.04 13.56
CA GLY A 209 4.73 40.91 14.98
C GLY A 209 4.76 39.46 15.42
N ASP A 210 5.97 38.91 15.44
CA ASP A 210 6.32 37.66 16.11
C ASP A 210 5.83 37.66 17.56
N LEU A 211 5.28 36.54 18.05
CA LEU A 211 5.28 36.27 19.48
C LEU A 211 5.59 34.81 19.78
N PHE A 212 6.88 34.61 19.93
CA PHE A 212 7.56 33.54 20.63
C PHE A 212 7.16 33.52 22.12
N VAL A 213 6.81 32.36 22.68
CA VAL A 213 6.81 32.09 24.13
C VAL A 213 7.38 30.69 24.38
N PRO A 214 8.51 30.55 25.10
CA PRO A 214 9.06 29.28 25.54
C PRO A 214 8.74 28.97 27.02
N LEU A 215 8.64 27.67 27.30
CA LEU A 215 9.03 26.90 28.52
C LEU A 215 8.85 27.48 29.95
N GLY A 216 8.17 26.69 30.79
CA GLY A 216 8.38 26.55 32.25
C GLY A 216 7.52 25.38 32.75
N LYS A 217 8.05 24.17 33.00
CA LYS A 217 8.80 23.66 34.17
C LYS A 217 8.04 23.73 35.51
N ASP A 218 7.74 22.51 35.99
CA ASP A 218 7.64 22.04 37.38
C ASP A 218 6.52 22.56 38.30
N GLY A 219 5.81 21.60 38.91
CA GLY A 219 4.82 21.89 39.97
C GLY A 219 4.05 20.68 40.48
N ALA A 220 4.75 19.82 41.21
CA ALA A 220 4.30 18.94 42.31
C ALA A 220 2.80 18.56 42.48
N GLN A 221 2.57 17.25 42.53
CA GLN A 221 1.41 16.54 43.07
C GLN A 221 1.23 16.76 44.59
N PRO A 222 0.01 16.99 45.11
CA PRO A 222 -0.28 16.82 46.53
C PRO A 222 -0.77 15.40 46.84
N LYS A 223 -0.19 14.81 47.90
CA LYS A 223 -0.62 13.55 48.53
C LYS A 223 -1.85 13.79 49.41
N GLU A 224 -2.88 12.96 49.30
CA GLU A 224 -4.00 12.90 50.25
C GLU A 224 -3.65 12.04 51.48
N PRO A 225 -4.17 12.38 52.69
CA PRO A 225 -3.98 11.60 53.88
C PRO A 225 -5.08 10.55 54.10
N VAL A 226 -4.65 9.44 54.69
CA VAL A 226 -5.41 8.29 55.18
C VAL A 226 -6.47 8.69 56.22
N ARG A 227 -7.67 8.14 56.07
CA ARG A 227 -8.54 7.68 57.17
C ARG A 227 -9.21 6.37 56.77
#